data_AF-A0A2M6WTE5-F1
#
_entry.id   AF-A0A2M6WTE5-F1
#
_cell.length_a   1.000
_cell.length_b   1.000
_cell.length_c   1.000
_cell.angle_alpha   90.00
_cell.angle_beta   90.00
_cell.angle_gamma   90.00
#
_symmetry.space_group_name_H-M   'P 1'
#
loop_
_entity.id
_entity.type
_entity.pdbx_description
1 polymer ?
#
loop_
_entity_poly.entity_id
_entity_poly.type
_entity_poly.pdbx_seq_one_letter_code
_entity_poly.pdbx_strand_id
1 'polypeptide(L)'
;MTIEQVIRKIQEYNPEADIALIERAYEFAKSAHEGQIRKTGDPYIIHPLHTAFTLAQIKADIPTIVAGLLHDVPEDTSRTLEEVKENFGEEIANLVAGITKLSNIKYRGEERYKESLRKMFLAMAEDLRVILIKFADRLHNLRTLEGVDSKKRQRICRETLEIYAPIAGLLGVWSLKWQMEDICFKYLYPEEYQDLEYKYEIERRAELNQYINKLKIILDSELSKSGIEHKIEGRFKHLYSIWQKMKNKDRKFDEVYDVFALRVIVPTVADCYNVLGIIHSIWRPNYNRFKDYIAVPKPNGYRSLHTTVFGPEGKSAEFQIRTQEMHDEAQYGISAHAHYKSQMNEKTDRPLRWIQEILEAQKDSSDTAEFIQTVKLDVFKDRIFVFTPKGDVYDLPRGSTPIDFAYAVHTEVGNKCSQAIVNSKNYPLDHELKNGDMVEILLEKNRKSPNHDWLKFVKTRKAKDRIRQYSRRFRLGQIKNIIPGFKDN
;
A
#
# COMPACT_ATOMS: atom_id res chain seq x y z
N MET A 1 -23.16 15.50 7.20
CA MET A 1 -22.04 15.13 8.08
C MET A 1 -21.93 16.18 9.15
N THR A 2 -21.82 15.80 10.42
CA THR A 2 -21.69 16.74 11.54
C THR A 2 -20.45 16.45 12.38
N ILE A 3 -20.03 17.41 13.20
CA ILE A 3 -18.85 17.24 14.06
C ILE A 3 -19.07 16.15 15.12
N GLU A 4 -20.30 16.00 15.61
CA GLU A 4 -20.66 14.96 16.58
C GLU A 4 -20.49 13.56 16.00
N GLN A 5 -20.73 13.38 14.69
CA GLN A 5 -20.47 12.09 14.02
C GLN A 5 -18.97 11.77 13.98
N VAL A 6 -18.12 12.78 13.79
CA VAL A 6 -16.66 12.65 13.83
C VAL A 6 -16.21 12.30 15.25
N ILE A 7 -16.64 13.06 16.25
CA ILE A 7 -16.31 12.86 17.67
C ILE A 7 -16.73 11.46 18.12
N ARG A 8 -17.98 11.06 17.84
CA ARG A 8 -18.49 9.73 18.19
C ARG A 8 -17.63 8.63 17.57
N LYS A 9 -17.20 8.82 16.31
CA LYS A 9 -16.34 7.84 15.64
C LYS A 9 -14.96 7.73 16.28
N ILE A 10 -14.41 8.84 16.78
CA ILE A 10 -13.13 8.87 17.49
C ILE A 10 -13.24 8.15 18.84
N GLN A 11 -14.31 8.43 19.59
CA GLN A 11 -14.55 7.83 20.90
C GLN A 11 -14.70 6.30 20.85
N GLU A 12 -15.11 5.72 19.71
CA GLU A 12 -15.16 4.26 19.52
C GLU A 12 -13.80 3.58 19.68
N TYR A 13 -12.69 4.27 19.40
CA TYR A 13 -11.34 3.71 19.49
C TYR A 13 -10.41 4.46 20.45
N ASN A 14 -10.72 5.71 20.78
CA ASN A 14 -10.01 6.51 21.75
C ASN A 14 -11.00 7.28 22.66
N PRO A 15 -11.50 6.64 23.73
CA PRO A 15 -12.45 7.27 24.65
C PRO A 15 -11.91 8.51 25.37
N GLU A 16 -10.59 8.57 25.59
CA GLU A 16 -9.88 9.65 26.30
C GLU A 16 -9.39 10.76 25.34
N ALA A 17 -9.90 10.79 24.10
CA ALA A 17 -9.51 11.80 23.13
C ALA A 17 -9.84 13.22 23.61
N ASP A 18 -8.96 14.18 23.32
CA ASP A 18 -9.21 15.59 23.59
C ASP A 18 -10.28 16.14 22.61
N ILE A 19 -11.54 16.02 23.01
CA ILE A 19 -12.70 16.49 22.25
C ILE A 19 -12.68 18.01 22.12
N ALA A 20 -12.23 18.73 23.15
CA ALA A 20 -12.18 20.19 23.14
C ALA A 20 -11.22 20.72 22.06
N LEU A 21 -10.10 20.03 21.81
CA LEU A 21 -9.20 20.37 20.71
C LEU A 21 -9.89 20.20 19.34
N ILE A 22 -10.65 19.12 19.15
CA ILE A 22 -11.36 18.82 17.89
C ILE A 22 -12.47 19.85 17.63
N GLU A 23 -13.26 20.18 18.65
CA GLU A 23 -14.32 21.19 18.55
C GLU A 23 -13.76 22.59 18.26
N ARG A 24 -12.66 22.98 18.92
CA ARG A 24 -11.97 24.25 18.61
C ARG A 24 -11.49 24.30 17.17
N ALA A 25 -10.92 23.21 16.66
CA ALA A 25 -10.49 23.14 15.26
C ALA A 25 -11.65 23.24 14.28
N TYR A 26 -12.78 22.59 14.60
CA TYR A 26 -14.00 22.70 13.81
C TYR A 26 -14.55 24.13 13.75
N GLU A 27 -14.68 24.81 14.88
CA GLU A 27 -15.18 26.20 14.90
C GLU A 27 -14.20 27.16 14.22
N PHE A 28 -12.88 26.94 14.35
CA PHE A 28 -11.88 27.69 13.61
C PHE A 28 -12.02 27.50 12.10
N ALA A 29 -12.15 26.26 11.61
CA ALA A 29 -12.36 25.99 10.19
C ALA A 29 -13.68 26.55 9.68
N LYS A 30 -14.76 26.39 10.45
CA LYS A 30 -16.11 26.87 10.11
C LYS A 30 -16.15 28.39 9.98
N SER A 31 -15.54 29.11 10.91
CA SER A 31 -15.44 30.57 10.85
C SER A 31 -14.54 31.04 9.72
N ALA A 32 -13.43 30.35 9.45
CA ALA A 32 -12.54 30.68 8.34
C ALA A 32 -13.21 30.55 6.96
N HIS A 33 -14.05 29.52 6.80
CA HIS A 33 -14.78 29.25 5.56
C HIS A 33 -16.22 29.83 5.54
N GLU A 34 -16.53 30.78 6.42
CA GLU A 34 -17.86 31.39 6.49
C GLU A 34 -18.23 32.07 5.16
N GLY A 35 -19.44 31.79 4.65
CA GLY A 35 -19.91 32.28 3.36
C GLY A 35 -19.35 31.56 2.13
N GLN A 36 -18.41 30.61 2.29
CA GLN A 36 -17.87 29.84 1.18
C GLN A 36 -18.76 28.62 0.85
N ILE A 37 -19.05 28.43 -0.44
CA ILE A 37 -19.91 27.35 -0.94
C ILE A 37 -19.14 26.50 -1.96
N ARG A 38 -19.31 25.18 -1.92
CA ARG A 38 -18.72 24.26 -2.90
C ARG A 38 -19.49 24.30 -4.23
N LYS A 39 -18.89 23.74 -5.28
CA LYS A 39 -19.56 23.57 -6.59
C LYS A 39 -20.83 22.73 -6.55
N THR A 40 -20.99 21.89 -5.53
CA THR A 40 -22.20 21.09 -5.30
C THR A 40 -23.36 21.90 -4.69
N GLY A 41 -23.09 23.11 -4.18
CA GLY A 41 -24.05 23.94 -3.45
C GLY A 41 -23.97 23.83 -1.93
N ASP A 42 -23.20 22.87 -1.40
CA ASP A 42 -23.05 22.67 0.04
C ASP A 42 -22.09 23.69 0.69
N PRO A 43 -22.27 24.03 1.99
CA PRO A 43 -21.29 24.80 2.76
C PRO A 43 -19.91 24.17 2.71
N TYR A 44 -18.85 24.98 2.59
CA TYR A 44 -17.48 24.47 2.42
C TYR A 44 -17.03 23.55 3.56
N ILE A 45 -17.42 23.87 4.80
CA ILE A 45 -17.08 23.10 6.02
C ILE A 45 -17.45 21.61 5.97
N ILE A 46 -18.40 21.22 5.11
CA ILE A 46 -18.76 19.83 4.88
C ILE A 46 -17.56 19.03 4.35
N HIS A 47 -16.68 19.65 3.55
CA HIS A 47 -15.50 18.99 3.01
C HIS A 47 -14.47 18.61 4.09
N PRO A 48 -13.98 19.55 4.92
CA PRO A 48 -13.10 19.20 6.03
C PRO A 48 -13.71 18.21 7.01
N LEU A 49 -15.02 18.28 7.29
CA LEU A 49 -15.71 17.30 8.14
C LEU A 49 -15.65 15.87 7.57
N HIS A 50 -15.88 15.70 6.26
CA HIS A 50 -15.75 14.39 5.62
C HIS A 50 -14.30 13.89 5.58
N THR A 51 -13.33 14.78 5.42
CA THR A 51 -11.90 14.45 5.51
C THR A 51 -11.56 13.95 6.91
N ALA A 52 -11.94 14.69 7.95
CA ALA A 52 -11.76 14.30 9.35
C ALA A 52 -12.47 12.99 9.71
N PHE A 53 -13.71 12.81 9.24
CA PHE A 53 -14.44 11.55 9.44
C PHE A 53 -13.72 10.36 8.79
N THR A 54 -13.19 10.54 7.59
CA THR A 54 -12.44 9.49 6.87
C THR A 54 -11.15 9.14 7.62
N LEU A 55 -10.47 10.13 8.20
CA LEU A 55 -9.30 9.92 9.06
C LEU A 55 -9.66 9.17 10.36
N ALA A 56 -10.80 9.51 10.98
CA ALA A 56 -11.32 8.78 12.13
C ALA A 56 -11.71 7.33 11.76
N GLN A 57 -12.23 7.08 10.55
CA GLN A 57 -12.54 5.73 10.08
C GLN A 57 -11.29 4.84 9.94
N ILE A 58 -10.12 5.44 9.67
CA ILE A 58 -8.84 4.73 9.64
C ILE A 58 -8.09 4.78 10.97
N LYS A 59 -8.77 5.19 12.06
CA LYS A 59 -8.23 5.31 13.42
C LYS A 59 -6.96 6.18 13.50
N ALA A 60 -6.92 7.28 12.74
CA ALA A 60 -5.81 8.23 12.82
C ALA A 60 -5.72 8.89 14.21
N ASP A 61 -4.54 9.37 14.57
CA ASP A 61 -4.28 10.14 15.78
C ASP A 61 -4.96 11.53 15.72
N ILE A 62 -5.22 12.10 16.89
CA ILE A 62 -5.95 13.38 17.01
C ILE A 62 -5.27 14.52 16.24
N PRO A 63 -3.93 14.72 16.31
CA PRO A 63 -3.27 15.75 15.50
C PRO A 63 -3.55 15.62 14.00
N THR A 64 -3.56 14.40 13.45
CA THR A 64 -3.88 14.14 12.04
C THR A 64 -5.31 14.50 11.71
N ILE A 65 -6.26 14.15 12.58
CA ILE A 65 -7.69 14.46 12.37
C ILE A 65 -7.93 15.97 12.42
N VAL A 66 -7.31 16.65 13.39
CA VAL A 66 -7.38 18.11 13.52
C VAL A 66 -6.76 18.79 12.31
N ALA A 67 -5.57 18.35 11.87
CA ALA A 67 -4.97 18.85 10.63
C ALA A 67 -5.87 18.59 9.41
N GLY A 68 -6.62 17.47 9.38
CA GLY A 68 -7.64 17.20 8.36
C GLY A 68 -8.83 18.17 8.38
N LEU A 69 -9.24 18.67 9.55
CA LEU A 69 -10.25 19.74 9.65
C LEU A 69 -9.72 21.09 9.14
N LEU A 70 -8.41 21.32 9.30
CA LEU A 70 -7.76 22.60 9.01
C LEU A 70 -7.06 22.66 7.64
N HIS A 71 -7.05 21.56 6.88
CA HIS A 71 -6.10 21.40 5.77
C HIS A 71 -6.21 22.42 4.64
N ASP A 72 -7.41 22.93 4.36
CA ASP A 72 -7.66 23.94 3.33
C ASP A 72 -7.70 25.38 3.89
N VAL A 73 -7.69 25.54 5.22
CA VAL A 73 -7.88 26.85 5.86
C VAL A 73 -6.83 27.86 5.42
N PRO A 74 -5.51 27.56 5.45
CA PRO A 74 -4.49 28.53 5.02
C PRO A 74 -4.43 28.77 3.51
N GLU A 75 -5.06 27.91 2.70
CA GLU A 75 -5.03 28.03 1.24
C GLU A 75 -6.22 28.80 0.69
N ASP A 76 -7.41 28.58 1.24
CA ASP A 76 -8.67 29.08 0.70
C ASP A 76 -9.26 30.24 1.51
N THR A 77 -8.64 30.62 2.62
CA THR A 77 -9.13 31.69 3.50
C THR A 77 -8.05 32.74 3.79
N SER A 78 -8.41 33.79 4.53
CA SER A 78 -7.45 34.80 4.99
C SER A 78 -6.59 34.35 6.18
N ARG A 79 -6.87 33.18 6.76
CA ARG A 79 -6.15 32.67 7.93
C ARG A 79 -4.77 32.16 7.56
N THR A 80 -3.79 32.32 8.45
CA THR A 80 -2.39 31.93 8.17
C THR A 80 -1.94 30.67 8.89
N LEU A 81 -0.81 30.10 8.45
CA LEU A 81 -0.17 28.97 9.14
C LEU A 81 0.34 29.35 10.53
N GLU A 82 0.73 30.61 10.73
CA GLU A 82 1.12 31.16 12.03
C GLU A 82 -0.06 31.15 13.00
N GLU A 83 -1.25 31.56 12.56
CA GLU A 83 -2.47 31.47 13.39
C GLU A 83 -2.79 30.01 13.75
N VAL A 84 -2.62 29.06 12.82
CA VAL A 84 -2.78 27.64 13.12
C VAL A 84 -1.78 27.18 14.19
N LYS A 85 -0.52 27.61 14.11
CA LYS A 85 0.53 27.29 15.09
C LYS A 85 0.20 27.86 16.47
N GLU A 86 -0.28 29.09 16.55
CA GLU A 86 -0.64 29.74 17.81
C GLU A 86 -1.82 29.05 18.50
N ASN A 87 -2.82 28.60 17.73
CA ASN A 87 -4.05 28.01 18.30
C ASN A 87 -3.92 26.51 18.61
N PHE A 88 -3.14 25.77 17.83
CA PHE A 88 -3.13 24.30 17.84
C PHE A 88 -1.73 23.69 18.04
N GLY A 89 -0.67 24.51 18.08
CA GLY A 89 0.69 24.08 18.30
C GLY A 89 1.46 23.73 17.03
N GLU A 90 2.77 23.51 17.22
CA GLU A 90 3.73 23.32 16.11
C GLU A 90 3.49 22.04 15.31
N GLU A 91 3.09 20.95 15.97
CA GLU A 91 2.85 19.67 15.30
C GLU A 91 1.73 19.76 14.25
N ILE A 92 0.56 20.27 14.64
CA ILE A 92 -0.59 20.42 13.75
C ILE A 92 -0.26 21.42 12.63
N ALA A 93 0.41 22.53 12.95
CA ALA A 93 0.82 23.50 11.94
C ALA A 93 1.77 22.90 10.91
N ASN A 94 2.72 22.04 11.33
CA ASN A 94 3.62 21.34 10.41
C ASN A 94 2.87 20.36 9.48
N LEU A 95 1.86 19.65 10.00
CA LEU A 95 1.00 18.79 9.19
C LEU A 95 0.21 19.58 8.15
N VAL A 96 -0.44 20.68 8.55
CA VAL A 96 -1.20 21.56 7.65
C VAL A 96 -0.27 22.17 6.60
N ALA A 97 0.90 22.69 7.01
CA ALA A 97 1.90 23.21 6.08
C ALA A 97 2.38 22.14 5.08
N GLY A 98 2.56 20.90 5.54
CA GLY A 98 2.88 19.75 4.69
C GLY A 98 1.84 19.53 3.60
N ILE A 99 0.55 19.65 3.93
CA ILE A 99 -0.56 19.48 2.97
C ILE A 99 -0.63 20.65 1.99
N THR A 100 -0.49 21.89 2.48
CA THR A 100 -0.48 23.11 1.66
C THR A 100 0.63 23.10 0.60
N LYS A 101 1.79 22.52 0.92
CA LYS A 101 2.88 22.30 -0.05
C LYS A 101 2.48 21.36 -1.20
N LEU A 102 1.56 20.43 -0.96
CA LEU A 102 1.08 19.46 -1.96
C LEU A 102 -0.07 20.02 -2.82
N SER A 103 -0.91 20.88 -2.26
CA SER A 103 -2.10 21.42 -2.93
C SER A 103 -1.78 22.58 -3.89
N ASN A 104 -0.74 23.37 -3.63
CA ASN A 104 -0.33 24.54 -4.43
C ASN A 104 0.20 24.25 -5.86
N ILE A 105 -0.02 23.06 -6.42
CA ILE A 105 0.58 22.66 -7.70
C ILE A 105 -0.45 22.71 -8.82
N LYS A 106 -0.55 23.88 -9.47
CA LYS A 106 -1.36 24.07 -10.67
C LYS A 106 -0.75 23.33 -11.86
N TYR A 107 -1.31 22.17 -12.17
CA TYR A 107 -0.82 21.29 -13.22
C TYR A 107 -1.09 21.79 -14.65
N ARG A 108 -0.01 22.08 -15.39
CA ARG A 108 0.04 22.07 -16.87
C ARG A 108 1.39 21.47 -17.30
N GLY A 109 1.38 20.43 -18.14
CA GLY A 109 2.58 19.75 -18.66
C GLY A 109 3.10 18.57 -17.83
N GLU A 110 3.90 17.68 -18.46
CA GLU A 110 4.52 16.50 -17.83
C GLU A 110 5.54 16.85 -16.74
N GLU A 111 6.34 17.91 -16.93
CA GLU A 111 7.37 18.30 -15.96
C GLU A 111 6.77 18.76 -14.63
N ARG A 112 5.65 19.48 -14.65
CA ARG A 112 4.96 19.88 -13.42
C ARG A 112 4.31 18.71 -12.69
N TYR A 113 3.79 17.72 -13.43
CA TYR A 113 3.30 16.48 -12.83
C TYR A 113 4.41 15.73 -12.10
N LYS A 114 5.60 15.71 -12.71
CA LYS A 114 6.78 15.12 -12.11
C LYS A 114 7.15 15.84 -10.80
N GLU A 115 7.23 17.16 -10.84
CA GLU A 115 7.54 17.96 -9.65
C GLU A 115 6.51 17.78 -8.51
N SER A 116 5.22 17.62 -8.84
CA SER A 116 4.19 17.28 -7.84
C SER A 116 4.45 15.96 -7.15
N LEU A 117 4.76 14.93 -7.92
CA LEU A 117 5.09 13.62 -7.38
C LEU A 117 6.32 13.68 -6.48
N ARG A 118 7.34 14.43 -6.88
CA ARG A 118 8.55 14.64 -6.06
C ARG A 118 8.19 15.25 -4.72
N LYS A 119 7.48 16.38 -4.71
CA LYS A 119 7.04 17.05 -3.47
C LYS A 119 6.18 16.14 -2.58
N MET A 120 5.30 15.35 -3.18
CA MET A 120 4.49 14.37 -2.46
C MET A 120 5.36 13.31 -1.78
N PHE A 121 6.35 12.74 -2.47
CA PHE A 121 7.25 11.77 -1.85
C PHE A 121 8.14 12.36 -0.74
N LEU A 122 8.53 13.63 -0.87
CA LEU A 122 9.30 14.33 0.18
C LEU A 122 8.44 14.58 1.42
N ALA A 123 7.23 15.12 1.24
CA ALA A 123 6.31 15.35 2.36
C ALA A 123 5.96 14.04 3.08
N MET A 124 5.78 12.95 2.33
CA MET A 124 5.60 11.60 2.88
C MET A 124 6.79 11.11 3.69
N ALA A 125 8.01 11.41 3.26
CA ALA A 125 9.22 10.97 3.93
C ALA A 125 9.50 11.78 5.20
N GLU A 126 9.03 13.03 5.27
CA GLU A 126 9.06 13.86 6.47
C GLU A 126 8.02 13.40 7.51
N ASP A 127 6.75 13.26 7.10
CA ASP A 127 5.68 12.76 7.98
C ASP A 127 4.58 12.05 7.17
N LEU A 128 4.37 10.76 7.47
CA LEU A 128 3.38 9.91 6.79
C LEU A 128 1.94 10.32 7.09
N ARG A 129 1.69 11.09 8.15
CA ARG A 129 0.35 11.61 8.47
C ARG A 129 -0.14 12.59 7.41
N VAL A 130 0.76 13.35 6.77
CA VAL A 130 0.44 14.27 5.68
C VAL A 130 -0.22 13.55 4.51
N ILE A 131 0.29 12.37 4.13
CA ILE A 131 -0.28 11.62 3.00
C ILE A 131 -1.61 10.94 3.36
N LEU A 132 -1.81 10.55 4.62
CA LEU A 132 -3.10 10.04 5.09
C LEU A 132 -4.19 11.11 4.94
N ILE A 133 -3.89 12.35 5.35
CA ILE A 133 -4.79 13.49 5.17
C ILE A 133 -5.07 13.73 3.69
N LYS A 134 -4.04 13.65 2.84
CA LYS A 134 -4.22 13.80 1.39
C LYS A 134 -5.06 12.68 0.76
N PHE A 135 -4.98 11.45 1.26
CA PHE A 135 -5.86 10.36 0.80
C PHE A 135 -7.31 10.57 1.23
N ALA A 136 -7.54 11.05 2.45
CA ALA A 136 -8.88 11.38 2.94
C ALA A 136 -9.51 12.52 2.12
N ASP A 137 -8.77 13.61 1.88
CA ASP A 137 -9.14 14.71 0.98
C ASP A 137 -9.46 14.18 -0.43
N ARG A 138 -8.51 13.43 -1.02
CA ARG A 138 -8.68 12.86 -2.36
C ARG A 138 -9.92 11.97 -2.45
N LEU A 139 -10.17 11.11 -1.45
CA LEU A 139 -11.33 10.24 -1.43
C LEU A 139 -12.63 11.03 -1.35
N HIS A 140 -12.70 12.09 -0.52
CA HIS A 140 -13.88 12.93 -0.47
C HIS A 140 -14.11 13.67 -1.80
N ASN A 141 -13.04 14.19 -2.43
CA ASN A 141 -13.13 14.78 -3.76
C ASN A 141 -13.66 13.80 -4.81
N LEU A 142 -13.23 12.53 -4.77
CA LEU A 142 -13.73 11.47 -5.64
C LEU A 142 -15.23 11.21 -5.44
N ARG A 143 -15.70 11.19 -4.18
CA ARG A 143 -17.12 11.00 -3.84
C ARG A 143 -17.99 12.14 -4.36
N THR A 144 -17.45 13.35 -4.51
CA THR A 144 -18.17 14.53 -5.02
C THR A 144 -17.87 14.86 -6.49
N LEU A 145 -17.43 13.89 -7.30
CA LEU A 145 -17.04 14.12 -8.70
C LEU A 145 -18.19 14.43 -9.68
N GLU A 146 -19.44 14.19 -9.28
CA GLU A 146 -20.61 14.34 -10.16
C GLU A 146 -20.75 15.78 -10.69
N GLY A 147 -20.41 16.79 -9.89
CA GLY A 147 -20.43 18.21 -10.28
C GLY A 147 -19.18 18.69 -11.04
N VAL A 148 -18.27 17.80 -11.42
CA VAL A 148 -17.01 18.14 -12.12
C VAL A 148 -17.11 17.81 -13.61
N ASP A 149 -16.60 18.70 -14.46
CA ASP A 149 -16.48 18.50 -15.91
C ASP A 149 -15.81 17.15 -16.27
N SER A 150 -16.29 16.51 -17.34
CA SER A 150 -15.84 15.18 -17.77
C SER A 150 -14.33 15.08 -17.97
N LYS A 151 -13.68 16.07 -18.60
CA LYS A 151 -12.22 16.04 -18.83
C LYS A 151 -11.47 16.12 -17.50
N LYS A 152 -11.91 17.00 -16.59
CA LYS A 152 -11.31 17.13 -15.26
C LYS A 152 -11.55 15.88 -14.42
N ARG A 153 -12.74 15.26 -14.52
CA ARG A 153 -13.09 14.02 -13.83
C ARG A 153 -12.21 12.85 -14.25
N GLN A 154 -12.08 12.60 -15.56
CA GLN A 154 -11.19 11.54 -16.07
C GLN A 154 -9.74 11.75 -15.63
N ARG A 155 -9.26 13.00 -15.66
CA ARG A 155 -7.91 13.34 -15.20
C ARG A 155 -7.71 12.98 -13.73
N ILE A 156 -8.63 13.39 -12.85
CA ILE A 156 -8.57 13.09 -11.41
C ILE A 156 -8.56 11.58 -11.19
N CYS A 157 -9.43 10.83 -11.88
CA CYS A 157 -9.52 9.38 -11.72
C CYS A 157 -8.24 8.67 -12.20
N ARG A 158 -7.65 9.07 -13.34
CA ARG A 158 -6.38 8.50 -13.82
C ARG A 158 -5.26 8.76 -12.83
N GLU A 159 -5.13 10.00 -12.36
CA GLU A 159 -4.15 10.38 -11.34
C GLU A 159 -4.31 9.53 -10.07
N THR A 160 -5.55 9.35 -9.61
CA THR A 160 -5.86 8.51 -8.44
C THR A 160 -5.40 7.06 -8.65
N LEU A 161 -5.73 6.44 -9.78
CA LEU A 161 -5.36 5.04 -10.05
C LEU A 161 -3.86 4.84 -10.27
N GLU A 162 -3.17 5.81 -10.86
CA GLU A 162 -1.74 5.72 -11.18
C GLU A 162 -0.84 6.06 -9.99
N ILE A 163 -1.35 6.86 -9.04
CA ILE A 163 -0.54 7.43 -7.95
C ILE A 163 -1.13 7.08 -6.59
N TYR A 164 -2.30 7.63 -6.27
CA TYR A 164 -2.84 7.61 -4.90
C TYR A 164 -3.21 6.19 -4.44
N ALA A 165 -3.88 5.40 -5.28
CA ALA A 165 -4.29 4.03 -4.95
C ALA A 165 -3.08 3.07 -4.75
N PRO A 166 -2.06 3.06 -5.64
CA PRO A 166 -0.83 2.30 -5.41
C PRO A 166 -0.14 2.65 -4.08
N ILE A 167 0.00 3.93 -3.77
CA ILE A 167 0.65 4.38 -2.53
C ILE A 167 -0.18 3.97 -1.30
N ALA A 168 -1.51 4.15 -1.33
CA ALA A 168 -2.37 3.69 -0.25
C ALA A 168 -2.23 2.18 0.00
N GLY A 169 -2.07 1.37 -1.06
CA GLY A 169 -1.78 -0.07 -0.94
C GLY A 169 -0.42 -0.37 -0.30
N LEU A 170 0.61 0.43 -0.66
CA LEU A 170 1.95 0.32 -0.07
C LEU A 170 1.95 0.69 1.42
N LEU A 171 1.16 1.69 1.82
CA LEU A 171 1.00 2.07 3.23
C LEU A 171 0.09 1.12 4.02
N GLY A 172 -0.50 0.12 3.36
CA GLY A 172 -1.43 -0.83 3.98
C GLY A 172 -2.82 -0.24 4.25
N VAL A 173 -3.12 0.97 3.76
CA VAL A 173 -4.42 1.63 3.94
C VAL A 173 -5.39 1.17 2.85
N TRP A 174 -5.67 -0.13 2.87
CA TRP A 174 -6.42 -0.82 1.82
C TRP A 174 -7.86 -0.34 1.69
N SER A 175 -8.47 0.05 2.80
CA SER A 175 -9.84 0.61 2.84
C SER A 175 -9.97 1.85 1.96
N LEU A 176 -9.01 2.77 1.99
CA LEU A 176 -8.99 3.95 1.13
C LEU A 176 -8.66 3.57 -0.31
N LYS A 177 -7.66 2.71 -0.51
CA LYS A 177 -7.26 2.23 -1.85
C LYS A 177 -8.46 1.72 -2.64
N TRP A 178 -9.21 0.77 -2.08
CA TRP A 178 -10.30 0.12 -2.81
C TRP A 178 -11.46 1.05 -3.12
N GLN A 179 -11.80 1.95 -2.20
CA GLN A 179 -12.84 2.95 -2.44
C GLN A 179 -12.43 3.92 -3.56
N MET A 180 -11.17 4.38 -3.54
CA MET A 180 -10.62 5.21 -4.62
C MET A 180 -10.65 4.48 -5.96
N GLU A 181 -10.26 3.20 -5.98
CA GLU A 181 -10.26 2.35 -7.17
C GLU A 181 -11.65 2.16 -7.77
N ASP A 182 -12.65 1.78 -6.96
CA ASP A 182 -14.02 1.52 -7.44
C ASP A 182 -14.70 2.80 -7.95
N ILE A 183 -14.52 3.95 -7.28
CA ILE A 183 -15.04 5.24 -7.77
C ILE A 183 -14.39 5.62 -9.10
N CYS A 184 -13.07 5.44 -9.22
CA CYS A 184 -12.37 5.74 -10.47
C CYS A 184 -12.77 4.78 -11.59
N PHE A 185 -13.03 3.51 -11.29
CA PHE A 185 -13.50 2.51 -12.23
C PHE A 185 -14.83 2.93 -12.86
N LYS A 186 -15.81 3.34 -12.02
CA LYS A 186 -17.11 3.85 -12.47
C LYS A 186 -17.00 4.98 -13.50
N TYR A 187 -16.02 5.89 -13.32
CA TYR A 187 -15.89 7.07 -14.19
C TYR A 187 -14.97 6.89 -15.39
N LEU A 188 -14.00 5.97 -15.33
CA LEU A 188 -13.09 5.72 -16.44
C LEU A 188 -13.59 4.64 -17.40
N TYR A 189 -14.36 3.68 -16.89
CA TYR A 189 -14.84 2.51 -17.62
C TYR A 189 -16.32 2.24 -17.23
N PRO A 190 -17.24 3.17 -17.55
CA PRO A 190 -18.62 3.10 -17.06
C PRO A 190 -19.39 1.88 -17.59
N GLU A 191 -19.16 1.48 -18.84
CA GLU A 191 -19.83 0.32 -19.45
C GLU A 191 -19.38 -0.98 -18.76
N GLU A 192 -18.07 -1.15 -18.57
CA GLU A 192 -17.52 -2.32 -17.88
C GLU A 192 -17.90 -2.35 -16.40
N TYR A 193 -18.01 -1.18 -15.76
CA TYR A 193 -18.51 -1.07 -14.39
C TYR A 193 -19.96 -1.54 -14.30
N GLN A 194 -20.84 -1.05 -15.18
CA GLN A 194 -22.27 -1.40 -15.19
C GLN A 194 -22.51 -2.88 -15.50
N ASP A 195 -21.81 -3.43 -16.49
CA ASP A 195 -21.89 -4.87 -16.82
C ASP A 195 -21.46 -5.73 -15.62
N LEU A 196 -20.36 -5.37 -14.96
CA LEU A 196 -19.87 -6.12 -13.80
C LEU A 196 -20.79 -5.96 -12.58
N GLU A 197 -21.31 -4.77 -12.32
CA GLU A 197 -22.26 -4.48 -11.25
C GLU A 197 -23.56 -5.28 -11.46
N TYR A 198 -24.09 -5.30 -12.68
CA TYR A 198 -25.27 -6.07 -13.05
C TYR A 198 -25.06 -7.58 -12.81
N LYS A 199 -24.00 -8.16 -13.38
CA LYS A 199 -23.66 -9.59 -13.21
C LYS A 199 -23.48 -9.95 -11.74
N TYR A 200 -22.88 -9.06 -10.97
CA TYR A 200 -22.64 -9.28 -9.56
C TYR A 200 -23.93 -9.21 -8.72
N GLU A 201 -24.71 -8.14 -8.85
CA GLU A 201 -25.91 -7.89 -8.03
C GLU A 201 -27.07 -8.81 -8.41
N ILE A 202 -27.30 -9.04 -9.70
CA ILE A 202 -28.49 -9.73 -10.19
C ILE A 202 -28.25 -11.24 -10.37
N GLU A 203 -27.12 -11.65 -10.93
CA GLU A 203 -26.94 -13.06 -11.33
C GLU A 203 -26.36 -13.93 -10.21
N ARG A 204 -25.54 -13.37 -9.31
CA ARG A 204 -24.72 -14.20 -8.40
C ARG A 204 -24.86 -13.89 -6.93
N ARG A 205 -25.36 -12.71 -6.52
CA ARG A 205 -25.35 -12.28 -5.11
C ARG A 205 -26.15 -13.21 -4.20
N ALA A 206 -27.34 -13.63 -4.62
CA ALA A 206 -28.19 -14.51 -3.83
C ALA A 206 -27.58 -15.91 -3.66
N GLU A 207 -27.12 -16.52 -4.76
CA GLU A 207 -26.46 -17.84 -4.75
C GLU A 207 -25.17 -17.83 -3.93
N LEU A 208 -24.34 -16.78 -4.10
CA LEU A 208 -23.13 -16.58 -3.31
C LEU A 208 -23.48 -16.46 -1.83
N ASN A 209 -24.43 -15.61 -1.45
CA ASN A 209 -24.82 -15.45 -0.04
C ASN A 209 -25.28 -16.76 0.60
N GLN A 210 -26.01 -17.59 -0.13
CA GLN A 210 -26.42 -18.92 0.34
C GLN A 210 -25.21 -19.85 0.54
N TYR A 211 -24.30 -19.89 -0.44
CA TYR A 211 -23.07 -20.69 -0.36
C TYR A 211 -22.16 -20.23 0.80
N ILE A 212 -22.04 -18.92 1.00
CA ILE A 212 -21.30 -18.29 2.08
C ILE A 212 -21.86 -18.69 3.44
N ASN A 213 -23.18 -18.60 3.60
CA ASN A 213 -23.85 -18.98 4.83
C ASN A 213 -23.67 -20.48 5.11
N LYS A 214 -23.75 -21.33 4.09
CA LYS A 214 -23.49 -22.78 4.22
C LYS A 214 -22.08 -23.05 4.74
N LEU A 215 -21.06 -22.44 4.13
CA LEU A 215 -19.67 -22.55 4.59
C LEU A 215 -19.49 -22.02 6.02
N LYS A 216 -20.10 -20.88 6.32
CA LYS A 216 -20.03 -20.25 7.64
C LYS A 216 -20.62 -21.17 8.71
N ILE A 217 -21.81 -21.73 8.49
CA ILE A 217 -22.48 -22.64 9.44
C ILE A 217 -21.61 -23.88 9.73
N ILE A 218 -21.05 -24.49 8.68
CA ILE A 218 -20.18 -25.67 8.83
C ILE A 218 -18.94 -25.32 9.66
N LEU A 219 -18.25 -24.24 9.29
CA LEU A 219 -17.02 -23.84 9.98
C LEU A 219 -17.29 -23.41 11.43
N ASP A 220 -18.34 -22.64 11.66
CA ASP A 220 -18.74 -22.14 12.99
C ASP A 220 -19.03 -23.28 13.96
N SER A 221 -19.71 -24.34 13.49
CA SER A 221 -19.97 -25.53 14.29
C SER A 221 -18.68 -26.25 14.73
N GLU A 222 -17.73 -26.45 13.80
CA GLU A 222 -16.49 -27.17 14.09
C GLU A 222 -15.51 -26.36 14.95
N LEU A 223 -15.44 -25.04 14.73
CA LEU A 223 -14.65 -24.14 15.57
C LEU A 223 -15.21 -24.06 17.00
N SER A 224 -16.55 -23.99 17.14
CA SER A 224 -17.22 -23.97 18.44
C SER A 224 -17.01 -25.28 19.22
N LYS A 225 -17.08 -26.44 18.56
CA LYS A 225 -16.77 -27.75 19.18
C LYS A 225 -15.33 -27.83 19.69
N SER A 226 -14.41 -27.14 19.03
CA SER A 226 -12.99 -27.09 19.39
C SER A 226 -12.69 -26.04 20.46
N GLY A 227 -13.69 -25.32 20.95
CA GLY A 227 -13.54 -24.30 22.01
C GLY A 227 -12.81 -23.03 21.56
N ILE A 228 -12.71 -22.77 20.26
CA ILE A 228 -12.00 -21.60 19.72
C ILE A 228 -12.99 -20.42 19.63
N GLU A 229 -12.70 -19.33 20.33
CA GLU A 229 -13.42 -18.07 20.13
C GLU A 229 -13.09 -17.50 18.74
N HIS A 230 -14.11 -17.12 17.98
CA HIS A 230 -13.90 -16.69 16.60
C HIS A 230 -15.02 -15.78 16.08
N LYS A 231 -14.67 -14.96 15.07
CA LYS A 231 -15.62 -14.16 14.29
C LYS A 231 -15.45 -14.45 12.80
N ILE A 232 -16.53 -14.86 12.14
CA ILE A 232 -16.54 -15.15 10.70
C ILE A 232 -17.25 -14.04 9.93
N GLU A 233 -16.51 -13.37 9.05
CA GLU A 233 -17.00 -12.31 8.17
C GLU A 233 -16.90 -12.72 6.69
N GLY A 234 -17.95 -12.43 5.93
CA GLY A 234 -17.89 -12.51 4.48
C GLY A 234 -17.15 -11.30 3.90
N ARG A 235 -16.18 -11.54 3.02
CA ARG A 235 -15.46 -10.48 2.30
C ARG A 235 -15.71 -10.62 0.80
N PHE A 236 -16.39 -9.64 0.24
CA PHE A 236 -16.51 -9.50 -1.20
C PHE A 236 -15.29 -8.77 -1.78
N LYS A 237 -14.85 -9.18 -2.97
CA LYS A 237 -13.82 -8.45 -3.71
C LYS A 237 -14.44 -7.21 -4.35
N HIS A 238 -13.66 -6.14 -4.38
CA HIS A 238 -14.02 -4.87 -5.01
C HIS A 238 -14.13 -5.01 -6.53
N LEU A 239 -15.04 -4.26 -7.14
CA LEU A 239 -15.37 -4.38 -8.57
C LEU A 239 -14.14 -4.14 -9.44
N TYR A 240 -13.35 -3.13 -9.14
CA TYR A 240 -12.12 -2.86 -9.90
C TYR A 240 -11.11 -4.00 -9.80
N SER A 241 -10.97 -4.62 -8.63
CA SER A 241 -10.08 -5.78 -8.44
C SER A 241 -10.55 -7.02 -9.20
N ILE A 242 -11.87 -7.20 -9.36
CA ILE A 242 -12.45 -8.28 -10.17
C ILE A 242 -12.17 -8.00 -11.65
N TRP A 243 -12.46 -6.79 -12.12
CA TRP A 243 -12.21 -6.35 -13.49
C TRP A 243 -10.73 -6.51 -13.89
N GLN A 244 -9.79 -6.07 -13.03
CA GLN A 244 -8.36 -6.24 -13.27
C GLN A 244 -7.95 -7.72 -13.41
N LYS A 245 -8.56 -8.62 -12.63
CA LYS A 245 -8.28 -10.06 -12.72
C LYS A 245 -8.82 -10.69 -14.00
N MET A 246 -9.99 -10.26 -14.46
CA MET A 246 -10.57 -10.70 -15.72
C MET A 246 -9.67 -10.28 -16.89
N LYS A 247 -9.25 -9.02 -16.90
CA LYS A 247 -8.38 -8.45 -17.95
C LYS A 247 -6.98 -9.09 -17.99
N ASN A 248 -6.36 -9.31 -16.83
CA ASN A 248 -4.96 -9.80 -16.76
C ASN A 248 -4.80 -11.31 -16.99
N LYS A 249 -5.88 -12.11 -16.89
CA LYS A 249 -5.80 -13.57 -16.98
C LYS A 249 -6.63 -14.17 -18.10
N ASP A 250 -7.26 -13.34 -18.93
CA ASP A 250 -8.22 -13.75 -19.97
C ASP A 250 -9.26 -14.74 -19.42
N ARG A 251 -9.76 -14.47 -18.22
CA ARG A 251 -10.70 -15.35 -17.51
C ARG A 251 -12.11 -14.82 -17.63
N LYS A 252 -13.04 -15.73 -17.95
CA LYS A 252 -14.48 -15.44 -17.88
C LYS A 252 -14.89 -15.19 -16.42
N PHE A 253 -15.91 -14.34 -16.22
CA PHE A 253 -16.45 -14.01 -14.90
C PHE A 253 -16.81 -15.28 -14.10
N ASP A 254 -17.37 -16.29 -14.79
CA ASP A 254 -17.75 -17.59 -14.21
C ASP A 254 -16.57 -18.43 -13.69
N GLU A 255 -15.35 -18.18 -14.18
CA GLU A 255 -14.13 -18.87 -13.73
C GLU A 255 -13.46 -18.15 -12.55
N VAL A 256 -13.96 -16.97 -12.18
CA VAL A 256 -13.51 -16.24 -11.00
C VAL A 256 -14.25 -16.78 -9.77
N TYR A 257 -14.03 -18.06 -9.44
CA TYR A 257 -14.46 -18.64 -8.16
C TYR A 257 -13.88 -17.90 -6.94
N ASP A 258 -12.90 -17.02 -7.17
CA ASP A 258 -12.26 -16.18 -6.19
C ASP A 258 -13.03 -14.86 -5.91
N VAL A 259 -14.26 -14.62 -6.38
CA VAL A 259 -14.96 -13.32 -6.11
C VAL A 259 -15.17 -13.07 -4.61
N PHE A 260 -15.22 -14.14 -3.81
CA PHE A 260 -15.54 -14.09 -2.39
C PHE A 260 -14.47 -14.79 -1.53
N ALA A 261 -14.25 -14.29 -0.33
CA ALA A 261 -13.41 -14.91 0.69
C ALA A 261 -14.07 -14.86 2.07
N LEU A 262 -13.93 -15.93 2.87
CA LEU A 262 -14.30 -15.92 4.29
C LEU A 262 -13.12 -15.44 5.12
N ARG A 263 -13.37 -14.48 5.99
CA ARG A 263 -12.40 -14.02 6.97
C ARG A 263 -12.74 -14.61 8.33
N VAL A 264 -11.78 -15.29 8.94
CA VAL A 264 -11.87 -15.78 10.31
C VAL A 264 -10.93 -14.94 11.16
N ILE A 265 -11.49 -14.28 12.17
CA ILE A 265 -10.75 -13.47 13.14
C ILE A 265 -10.77 -14.22 14.46
N VAL A 266 -9.58 -14.42 15.04
CA VAL A 266 -9.39 -15.17 16.29
C VAL A 266 -8.52 -14.40 17.28
N PRO A 267 -8.48 -14.79 18.57
CA PRO A 267 -7.70 -14.05 19.57
C PRO A 267 -6.18 -14.17 19.36
N THR A 268 -5.67 -15.39 19.12
CA THR A 268 -4.22 -15.64 19.12
C THR A 268 -3.67 -16.14 17.78
N VAL A 269 -2.35 -16.04 17.61
CA VAL A 269 -1.64 -16.61 16.47
C VAL A 269 -1.74 -18.14 16.46
N ALA A 270 -1.69 -18.78 17.62
CA ALA A 270 -1.88 -20.24 17.73
C ALA A 270 -3.25 -20.66 17.19
N ASP A 271 -4.30 -19.91 17.53
CA ASP A 271 -5.65 -20.16 17.01
C ASP A 271 -5.73 -20.00 15.50
N CYS A 272 -4.93 -19.12 14.90
CA CYS A 272 -4.89 -18.98 13.44
C CYS A 272 -4.48 -20.31 12.77
N TYR A 273 -3.47 -20.99 13.30
CA TYR A 273 -3.02 -22.29 12.78
C TYR A 273 -3.96 -23.44 13.16
N ASN A 274 -4.59 -23.39 14.34
CA ASN A 274 -5.62 -24.36 14.72
C ASN A 274 -6.81 -24.30 13.75
N VAL A 275 -7.30 -23.10 13.46
CA VAL A 275 -8.37 -22.86 12.47
C VAL A 275 -7.95 -23.34 11.08
N LEU A 276 -6.70 -23.11 10.68
CA LEU A 276 -6.18 -23.62 9.40
C LEU A 276 -6.27 -25.15 9.34
N GLY A 277 -5.85 -25.83 10.40
CA GLY A 277 -5.94 -27.29 10.52
C GLY A 277 -7.38 -27.79 10.45
N ILE A 278 -8.32 -27.12 11.13
CA ILE A 278 -9.76 -27.45 11.10
C ILE A 278 -10.32 -27.24 9.68
N ILE A 279 -9.99 -26.14 9.01
CA ILE A 279 -10.44 -25.91 7.62
C ILE A 279 -9.91 -27.00 6.69
N HIS A 280 -8.66 -27.44 6.85
CA HIS A 280 -8.05 -28.49 6.02
C HIS A 280 -8.53 -29.90 6.36
N SER A 281 -9.09 -30.14 7.57
CA SER A 281 -9.72 -31.41 7.92
C SER A 281 -11.13 -31.53 7.35
N ILE A 282 -11.86 -30.41 7.24
CA ILE A 282 -13.21 -30.36 6.65
C ILE A 282 -13.12 -30.38 5.11
N TRP A 283 -12.22 -29.59 4.53
CA TRP A 283 -12.12 -29.39 3.09
C TRP A 283 -10.71 -29.61 2.57
N ARG A 284 -10.61 -30.30 1.43
CA ARG A 284 -9.33 -30.59 0.79
C ARG A 284 -8.65 -29.29 0.33
N PRO A 285 -7.41 -29.00 0.75
CA PRO A 285 -6.71 -27.78 0.35
C PRO A 285 -6.18 -27.86 -1.09
N ASN A 286 -6.13 -26.70 -1.75
CA ASN A 286 -5.37 -26.51 -2.97
C ASN A 286 -3.95 -26.08 -2.61
N TYR A 287 -3.00 -27.01 -2.65
CA TYR A 287 -1.61 -26.82 -2.19
C TYR A 287 -0.90 -25.61 -2.82
N ASN A 288 -1.21 -25.28 -4.08
CA ASN A 288 -0.59 -24.14 -4.79
C ASN A 288 -1.19 -22.77 -4.38
N ARG A 289 -2.19 -22.76 -3.50
CA ARG A 289 -2.93 -21.56 -3.08
C ARG A 289 -2.95 -21.36 -1.57
N PHE A 290 -1.99 -21.95 -0.86
CA PHE A 290 -1.71 -21.63 0.53
C PHE A 290 -0.61 -20.55 0.61
N LYS A 291 -0.81 -19.55 1.49
CA LYS A 291 0.18 -18.51 1.77
C LYS A 291 0.16 -18.15 3.25
N ASP A 292 1.32 -18.24 3.88
CA ASP A 292 1.51 -17.87 5.27
C ASP A 292 2.12 -16.47 5.38
N TYR A 293 1.27 -15.45 5.43
CA TYR A 293 1.74 -14.09 5.68
C TYR A 293 1.90 -13.76 7.16
N ILE A 294 1.64 -14.69 8.07
CA ILE A 294 1.96 -14.49 9.49
C ILE A 294 3.46 -14.72 9.69
N ALA A 295 3.98 -15.84 9.18
CA ALA A 295 5.40 -16.16 9.20
C ALA A 295 6.20 -15.23 8.27
N VAL A 296 5.63 -14.86 7.12
CA VAL A 296 6.28 -13.99 6.12
C VAL A 296 5.38 -12.79 5.78
N PRO A 297 5.37 -11.73 6.61
CA PRO A 297 4.54 -10.55 6.39
C PRO A 297 4.82 -9.85 5.06
N LYS A 298 3.81 -9.17 4.51
CA LYS A 298 4.01 -8.31 3.33
C LYS A 298 4.81 -7.03 3.68
N PRO A 299 5.33 -6.26 2.70
CA PRO A 299 6.20 -5.12 3.01
C PRO A 299 5.46 -3.98 3.73
N ASN A 300 4.13 -3.96 3.58
CA ASN A 300 3.23 -3.03 4.25
C ASN A 300 2.78 -3.52 5.64
N GLY A 301 3.43 -4.55 6.19
CA GLY A 301 3.09 -5.15 7.49
C GLY A 301 1.89 -6.09 7.47
N TYR A 302 1.26 -6.34 6.32
CA TYR A 302 0.07 -7.21 6.27
C TYR A 302 0.38 -8.65 6.69
N ARG A 303 -0.37 -9.13 7.68
CA ARG A 303 -0.31 -10.48 8.25
C ARG A 303 -1.67 -11.19 8.16
N SER A 304 -1.68 -12.43 7.66
CA SER A 304 -2.84 -13.35 7.62
C SER A 304 -2.44 -14.68 6.97
N LEU A 305 -3.06 -15.79 7.37
CA LEU A 305 -3.00 -17.05 6.62
C LEU A 305 -4.05 -17.03 5.51
N HIS A 306 -3.64 -17.33 4.27
CA HIS A 306 -4.54 -17.47 3.13
C HIS A 306 -4.54 -18.92 2.68
N THR A 307 -5.72 -19.52 2.55
CA THR A 307 -5.85 -20.86 1.98
C THR A 307 -7.03 -20.90 1.02
N THR A 308 -6.87 -21.57 -0.13
CA THR A 308 -8.00 -21.94 -0.98
C THR A 308 -8.27 -23.43 -0.83
N VAL A 309 -9.52 -23.80 -0.59
CA VAL A 309 -9.95 -25.20 -0.46
C VAL A 309 -11.04 -25.53 -1.47
N PHE A 310 -11.23 -26.81 -1.75
CA PHE A 310 -12.39 -27.32 -2.49
C PHE A 310 -13.55 -27.51 -1.51
N GLY A 311 -14.47 -26.55 -1.49
CA GLY A 311 -15.64 -26.55 -0.63
C GLY A 311 -16.75 -27.48 -1.10
N PRO A 312 -17.96 -27.38 -0.50
CA PRO A 312 -19.12 -28.16 -0.90
C PRO A 312 -19.41 -28.00 -2.40
N GLU A 313 -19.90 -29.08 -3.04
CA GLU A 313 -20.23 -29.10 -4.48
C GLU A 313 -19.02 -28.85 -5.40
N GLY A 314 -17.78 -29.00 -4.90
CA GLY A 314 -16.55 -28.83 -5.68
C GLY A 314 -16.18 -27.36 -5.96
N LYS A 315 -16.96 -26.41 -5.44
CA LYS A 315 -16.71 -24.97 -5.61
C LYS A 315 -15.51 -24.54 -4.75
N SER A 316 -14.59 -23.77 -5.32
CA SER A 316 -13.44 -23.26 -4.56
C SER A 316 -13.88 -22.20 -3.55
N ALA A 317 -13.27 -22.18 -2.37
CA ALA A 317 -13.48 -21.18 -1.34
C ALA A 317 -12.13 -20.67 -0.78
N GLU A 318 -11.96 -19.35 -0.72
CA GLU A 318 -10.78 -18.71 -0.13
C GLU A 318 -11.05 -18.34 1.32
N PHE A 319 -10.18 -18.75 2.25
CA PHE A 319 -10.21 -18.38 3.66
C PHE A 319 -9.02 -17.49 4.02
N GLN A 320 -9.28 -16.47 4.84
CA GLN A 320 -8.29 -15.56 5.39
C GLN A 320 -8.37 -15.60 6.91
N ILE A 321 -7.34 -16.12 7.57
CA ILE A 321 -7.31 -16.32 9.02
C ILE A 321 -6.30 -15.35 9.61
N ARG A 322 -6.66 -14.67 10.70
CA ARG A 322 -5.79 -13.67 11.34
C ARG A 322 -6.29 -13.32 12.75
N THR A 323 -5.46 -12.64 13.53
CA THR A 323 -5.89 -12.10 14.82
C THR A 323 -6.67 -10.80 14.68
N GLN A 324 -7.29 -10.31 15.76
CA GLN A 324 -7.92 -8.98 15.77
C GLN A 324 -6.89 -7.85 15.53
N GLU A 325 -5.70 -7.95 16.13
CA GLU A 325 -4.59 -7.01 15.88
C GLU A 325 -4.20 -6.98 14.39
N MET A 326 -3.95 -8.15 13.80
CA MET A 326 -3.63 -8.28 12.37
C MET A 326 -4.77 -7.82 11.46
N HIS A 327 -6.02 -7.91 11.94
CA HIS A 327 -7.18 -7.40 11.23
C HIS A 327 -7.17 -5.87 11.17
N ASP A 328 -6.95 -5.22 12.31
CA ASP A 328 -6.88 -3.78 12.42
C ASP A 328 -5.69 -3.23 11.61
N GLU A 329 -4.50 -3.84 11.72
CA GLU A 329 -3.33 -3.51 10.89
C GLU A 329 -3.63 -3.63 9.39
N ALA A 330 -4.34 -4.68 8.99
CA ALA A 330 -4.67 -4.90 7.58
C ALA A 330 -5.72 -3.93 7.04
N GLN A 331 -6.57 -3.34 7.90
CA GLN A 331 -7.58 -2.37 7.49
C GLN A 331 -7.04 -0.94 7.45
N TYR A 332 -6.18 -0.61 8.41
CA TYR A 332 -5.75 0.76 8.70
C TYR A 332 -4.27 1.01 8.39
N GLY A 333 -3.49 -0.04 8.13
CA GLY A 333 -2.09 0.06 7.75
C GLY A 333 -1.26 0.79 8.80
N ILE A 334 -0.46 1.76 8.34
CA ILE A 334 0.41 2.55 9.20
C ILE A 334 -0.32 3.36 10.28
N SER A 335 -1.62 3.68 10.07
CA SER A 335 -2.44 4.40 11.04
C SER A 335 -2.69 3.58 12.31
N ALA A 336 -2.85 2.26 12.18
CA ALA A 336 -2.92 1.36 13.34
C ALA A 336 -1.60 1.29 14.11
N HIS A 337 -0.45 1.33 13.41
CA HIS A 337 0.87 1.32 14.04
C HIS A 337 1.15 2.55 14.89
N ALA A 338 0.69 3.75 14.47
CA ALA A 338 0.86 4.98 15.24
C ALA A 338 0.04 4.97 16.54
N HIS A 339 -1.21 4.51 16.48
CA HIS A 339 -2.09 4.39 17.65
C HIS A 339 -1.62 3.32 18.65
N TYR A 340 -1.07 2.20 18.17
CA TYR A 340 -0.57 1.14 19.06
C TYR A 340 0.75 1.52 19.74
N LYS A 341 1.64 2.22 19.02
CA LYS A 341 2.91 2.72 19.57
C LYS A 341 2.73 3.82 20.62
N SER A 342 1.69 4.66 20.50
CA SER A 342 1.39 5.67 21.53
C SER A 342 0.93 5.05 22.85
N GLN A 343 0.37 3.84 22.84
CA GLN A 343 -0.03 3.12 24.06
C GLN A 343 1.12 2.31 24.70
N MET A 344 2.11 1.86 23.92
CA MET A 344 3.18 0.98 24.41
C MET A 344 4.53 1.67 24.75
N ASN A 345 4.67 2.99 24.60
CA ASN A 345 5.91 3.72 24.91
C ASN A 345 7.18 3.16 24.21
N GLU A 346 7.03 2.38 23.13
CA GLU A 346 8.15 1.80 22.39
C GLU A 346 8.64 2.71 21.26
N LYS A 347 9.84 3.28 21.43
CA LYS A 347 10.59 4.05 20.42
C LYS A 347 11.32 3.15 19.41
N THR A 348 10.63 2.19 18.78
CA THR A 348 11.21 1.45 17.65
C THR A 348 10.90 2.16 16.34
N ASP A 349 11.57 3.30 16.13
CA ASP A 349 11.63 4.03 14.86
C ASP A 349 12.54 3.31 13.87
N ARG A 350 12.08 2.20 13.30
CA ARG A 350 12.60 1.80 11.99
C ARG A 350 11.64 2.33 10.95
N PRO A 351 12.01 3.37 10.18
CA PRO A 351 11.23 3.81 9.05
C PRO A 351 10.98 2.59 8.15
N LEU A 352 9.79 2.48 7.57
CA LEU A 352 9.53 1.44 6.59
C LEU A 352 10.64 1.50 5.53
N ARG A 353 11.27 0.37 5.22
CA ARG A 353 12.48 0.29 4.39
C ARG A 353 12.37 1.07 3.07
N TRP A 354 11.18 1.09 2.47
CA TRP A 354 10.90 1.85 1.24
C TRP A 354 10.94 3.38 1.41
N ILE A 355 10.70 3.92 2.61
CA ILE A 355 10.85 5.36 2.90
C ILE A 355 12.33 5.75 2.85
N GLN A 356 13.19 4.89 3.38
CA GLN A 356 14.64 5.06 3.27
C GLN A 356 15.06 5.02 1.80
N GLU A 357 14.51 4.11 1.00
CA GLU A 357 14.75 4.04 -0.45
C GLU A 357 14.34 5.34 -1.17
N ILE A 358 13.23 6.00 -0.76
CA ILE A 358 12.82 7.31 -1.31
C ILE A 358 13.82 8.42 -0.93
N LEU A 359 14.23 8.48 0.33
CA LEU A 359 15.18 9.48 0.83
C LEU A 359 16.58 9.30 0.20
N GLU A 360 17.02 8.06 0.02
CA GLU A 360 18.26 7.73 -0.69
C GLU A 360 18.17 8.12 -2.17
N ALA A 361 17.07 7.79 -2.85
CA ALA A 361 16.86 8.17 -4.23
C ALA A 361 16.92 9.70 -4.43
N GLN A 362 16.43 10.49 -3.46
CA GLN A 362 16.52 11.95 -3.49
C GLN A 362 17.97 12.44 -3.42
N LYS A 363 18.78 11.86 -2.53
CA LYS A 363 20.20 12.24 -2.37
C LYS A 363 21.00 11.98 -3.65
N ASP A 364 20.66 10.91 -4.36
CA ASP A 364 21.40 10.46 -5.54
C ASP A 364 20.87 11.04 -6.87
N SER A 365 19.75 11.76 -6.87
CA SER A 365 19.13 12.31 -8.09
C SER A 365 19.16 13.83 -8.14
N SER A 366 19.85 14.39 -9.15
CA SER A 366 19.71 15.81 -9.51
C SER A 366 18.48 16.07 -10.38
N ASP A 367 18.01 15.07 -11.13
CA ASP A 367 16.86 15.17 -12.05
C ASP A 367 15.56 14.61 -11.45
N THR A 368 14.48 15.38 -11.54
CA THR A 368 13.13 15.02 -11.07
C THR A 368 12.56 13.84 -11.87
N ALA A 369 12.86 13.70 -13.17
CA ALA A 369 12.33 12.59 -13.97
C ALA A 369 12.99 11.25 -13.58
N GLU A 370 14.31 11.23 -13.42
CA GLU A 370 15.06 10.06 -12.93
C GLU A 370 14.61 9.64 -11.52
N PHE A 371 14.38 10.61 -10.62
CA PHE A 371 13.84 10.35 -9.28
C PHE A 371 12.52 9.58 -9.35
N ILE A 372 11.55 10.09 -10.10
CA ILE A 372 10.21 9.48 -10.18
C ILE A 372 10.24 8.13 -10.84
N GLN A 373 11.04 7.97 -11.88
CA GLN A 373 11.20 6.67 -12.52
C GLN A 373 11.78 5.65 -11.54
N THR A 374 12.76 6.06 -10.74
CA THR A 374 13.35 5.22 -9.68
C THR A 374 12.28 4.83 -8.67
N VAL A 375 11.55 5.78 -8.10
CA VAL A 375 10.54 5.49 -7.10
C VAL A 375 9.40 4.63 -7.71
N LYS A 376 8.93 4.91 -8.93
CA LYS A 376 7.92 4.07 -9.61
C LYS A 376 8.38 2.64 -9.85
N LEU A 377 9.64 2.43 -10.23
CA LEU A 377 10.18 1.10 -10.53
C LEU A 377 10.52 0.30 -9.26
N ASP A 378 11.19 0.94 -8.30
CA ASP A 378 11.77 0.26 -7.15
C ASP A 378 10.80 0.22 -5.95
N VAL A 379 9.92 1.22 -5.80
CA VAL A 379 9.00 1.34 -4.65
C VAL A 379 7.57 0.90 -4.97
N PHE A 380 7.02 1.25 -6.15
CA PHE A 380 5.58 1.06 -6.45
C PHE A 380 5.22 -0.12 -7.36
N LYS A 381 6.19 -0.87 -7.87
CA LYS A 381 5.89 -2.16 -8.53
C LYS A 381 5.45 -3.19 -7.50
N ASP A 382 4.60 -4.14 -7.92
CA ASP A 382 4.30 -5.34 -7.14
C ASP A 382 5.62 -5.90 -6.59
N ARG A 383 5.76 -6.09 -5.27
CA ARG A 383 6.95 -6.71 -4.70
C ARG A 383 6.79 -8.23 -4.65
N ILE A 384 7.87 -8.95 -4.91
CA ILE A 384 8.01 -10.39 -4.73
C ILE A 384 8.88 -10.67 -3.52
N PHE A 385 8.56 -11.75 -2.81
CA PHE A 385 9.36 -12.28 -1.73
C PHE A 385 10.14 -13.49 -2.20
N VAL A 386 11.44 -13.45 -1.98
CA VAL A 386 12.34 -14.55 -2.30
C VAL A 386 13.16 -14.91 -1.06
N PHE A 387 13.48 -16.20 -0.93
CA PHE A 387 14.04 -16.78 0.28
C PHE A 387 15.48 -17.21 0.04
N THR A 388 16.34 -17.04 1.03
CA THR A 388 17.62 -17.77 1.06
C THR A 388 17.38 -19.22 1.47
N PRO A 389 18.32 -20.15 1.19
CA PRO A 389 18.25 -21.52 1.72
C PRO A 389 18.23 -21.59 3.26
N LYS A 390 18.67 -20.51 3.93
CA LYS A 390 18.65 -20.37 5.40
C LYS A 390 17.31 -19.86 5.94
N GLY A 391 16.39 -19.46 5.05
CA GLY A 391 15.07 -18.93 5.42
C GLY A 391 15.01 -17.41 5.54
N ASP A 392 16.08 -16.67 5.23
CA ASP A 392 16.04 -15.21 5.22
C ASP A 392 15.17 -14.73 4.05
N VAL A 393 14.35 -13.70 4.30
CA VAL A 393 13.41 -13.16 3.32
C VAL A 393 13.95 -11.87 2.73
N TYR A 394 13.95 -11.78 1.41
CA TYR A 394 14.29 -10.56 0.68
C TYR A 394 13.12 -10.08 -0.15
N ASP A 395 12.87 -8.77 -0.09
CA ASP A 395 11.82 -8.09 -0.82
C ASP A 395 12.40 -7.41 -2.07
N LEU A 396 11.89 -7.80 -3.24
CA LEU A 396 12.37 -7.30 -4.53
C LEU A 396 11.20 -6.81 -5.39
N PRO A 397 11.40 -5.85 -6.30
CA PRO A 397 10.40 -5.52 -7.31
C PRO A 397 10.08 -6.73 -8.20
N ARG A 398 8.82 -6.91 -8.60
CA ARG A 398 8.41 -7.92 -9.59
C ARG A 398 9.16 -7.69 -10.91
N GLY A 399 9.58 -8.78 -11.53
CA GLY A 399 10.51 -8.73 -12.66
C GLY A 399 11.98 -8.88 -12.27
N SER A 400 12.31 -8.84 -10.97
CA SER A 400 13.69 -8.97 -10.50
C SER A 400 14.29 -10.32 -10.85
N THR A 401 15.60 -10.32 -11.04
CA THR A 401 16.40 -11.48 -11.46
C THR A 401 17.27 -12.00 -10.32
N PRO A 402 17.89 -13.19 -10.44
CA PRO A 402 18.87 -13.66 -9.47
C PRO A 402 20.01 -12.68 -9.19
N ILE A 403 20.40 -11.83 -10.15
CA ILE A 403 21.41 -10.79 -9.92
C ILE A 403 20.88 -9.68 -9.01
N ASP A 404 19.63 -9.26 -9.19
CA ASP A 404 18.98 -8.30 -8.31
C ASP A 404 18.95 -8.84 -6.86
N PHE A 405 18.58 -10.12 -6.70
CA PHE A 405 18.63 -10.80 -5.41
C PHE A 405 20.04 -10.85 -4.81
N ALA A 406 21.05 -11.22 -5.61
CA ALA A 406 22.44 -11.29 -5.15
C ALA A 406 22.94 -9.94 -4.60
N TYR A 407 22.63 -8.82 -5.26
CA TYR A 407 22.97 -7.48 -4.78
C TYR A 407 22.09 -7.00 -3.61
N ALA A 408 20.86 -7.52 -3.48
CA ALA A 408 20.03 -7.29 -2.30
C ALA A 408 20.63 -7.96 -1.05
N VAL A 409 21.13 -9.20 -1.19
CA VAL A 409 21.84 -9.95 -0.14
C VAL A 409 23.11 -9.22 0.27
N HIS A 410 24.05 -9.04 -0.66
CA HIS A 410 25.29 -8.31 -0.39
C HIS A 410 25.99 -7.90 -1.69
N THR A 411 26.66 -6.75 -1.69
CA THR A 411 27.39 -6.26 -2.90
C THR A 411 28.43 -7.26 -3.39
N GLU A 412 29.13 -7.95 -2.47
CA GLU A 412 30.13 -8.96 -2.85
C GLU A 412 29.50 -10.22 -3.46
N VAL A 413 28.33 -10.64 -2.95
CA VAL A 413 27.56 -11.76 -3.50
C VAL A 413 27.12 -11.44 -4.93
N GLY A 414 26.60 -10.23 -5.16
CA GLY A 414 26.30 -9.72 -6.50
C GLY A 414 27.51 -9.71 -7.43
N ASN A 415 28.65 -9.17 -6.97
CA ASN A 415 29.86 -9.06 -7.78
C ASN A 415 30.46 -10.41 -8.19
N LYS A 416 30.39 -11.40 -7.29
CA LYS A 416 30.93 -12.76 -7.51
C LYS A 416 29.89 -13.76 -8.01
N CYS A 417 28.66 -13.33 -8.29
CA CYS A 417 27.59 -14.21 -8.75
C CYS A 417 27.97 -14.89 -10.07
N SER A 418 27.79 -16.21 -10.15
CA SER A 418 28.09 -17.00 -11.35
C SER A 418 26.88 -17.74 -11.89
N GLN A 419 26.10 -18.35 -10.99
CA GLN A 419 24.93 -19.15 -11.32
C GLN A 419 23.87 -18.99 -10.23
N ALA A 420 22.62 -19.21 -10.59
CA ALA A 420 21.50 -19.19 -9.68
C ALA A 420 20.76 -20.53 -9.68
N ILE A 421 20.47 -21.02 -8.48
CA ILE A 421 19.57 -22.14 -8.24
C ILE A 421 18.29 -21.55 -7.66
N VAL A 422 17.16 -21.81 -8.32
CA VAL A 422 15.84 -21.38 -7.87
C VAL A 422 14.99 -22.62 -7.63
N ASN A 423 14.48 -22.78 -6.40
CA ASN A 423 13.71 -23.95 -5.95
C ASN A 423 14.41 -25.29 -6.29
N SER A 424 15.70 -25.38 -5.96
CA SER A 424 16.57 -26.55 -6.23
C SER A 424 16.79 -26.88 -7.72
N LYS A 425 16.53 -25.95 -8.64
CA LYS A 425 16.80 -26.11 -10.08
C LYS A 425 17.66 -24.97 -10.61
N ASN A 426 18.56 -25.29 -11.54
CA ASN A 426 19.41 -24.29 -12.19
C ASN A 426 18.61 -23.43 -13.16
N TYR A 427 18.74 -22.11 -13.03
CA TYR A 427 18.15 -21.13 -13.94
C TYR A 427 19.19 -20.14 -14.44
N PRO A 428 19.00 -19.55 -15.64
CA PRO A 428 19.86 -18.49 -16.11
C PRO A 428 19.70 -17.23 -15.24
N LEU A 429 20.73 -16.38 -15.23
CA LEU A 429 20.79 -15.20 -14.37
C LEU A 429 19.80 -14.09 -14.74
N ASP A 430 19.20 -14.16 -15.93
CA ASP A 430 18.14 -13.27 -16.43
C ASP A 430 16.72 -13.79 -16.15
N HIS A 431 16.59 -14.96 -15.51
CA HIS A 431 15.30 -15.53 -15.12
C HIS A 431 14.54 -14.58 -14.21
N GLU A 432 13.26 -14.34 -14.50
CA GLU A 432 12.39 -13.56 -13.62
C GLU A 432 11.99 -14.38 -12.40
N LEU A 433 12.38 -13.90 -11.21
CA LEU A 433 12.02 -14.49 -9.94
C LEU A 433 10.54 -14.30 -9.64
N LYS A 434 9.96 -15.29 -8.94
CA LYS A 434 8.58 -15.29 -8.50
C LYS A 434 8.49 -15.22 -6.99
N ASN A 435 7.34 -14.74 -6.52
CA ASN A 435 7.04 -14.70 -5.10
C ASN A 435 6.97 -16.12 -4.52
N GLY A 436 7.74 -16.41 -3.47
CA GLY A 436 7.87 -17.75 -2.89
C GLY A 436 9.17 -18.46 -3.26
N ASP A 437 9.91 -17.97 -4.25
CA ASP A 437 11.08 -18.67 -4.75
C ASP A 437 12.22 -18.70 -3.72
N MET A 438 12.78 -19.88 -3.49
CA MET A 438 14.03 -20.06 -2.77
C MET A 438 15.19 -19.92 -3.73
N VAL A 439 16.06 -18.94 -3.52
CA VAL A 439 17.16 -18.57 -4.40
C VAL A 439 18.49 -18.79 -3.71
N GLU A 440 19.32 -19.63 -4.31
CA GLU A 440 20.71 -19.83 -3.93
C GLU A 440 21.62 -19.27 -5.03
N ILE A 441 22.61 -18.49 -4.63
CA ILE A 441 23.57 -17.86 -5.53
C ILE A 441 24.92 -18.56 -5.39
N LEU A 442 25.40 -19.15 -6.48
CA LEU A 442 26.72 -19.74 -6.53
C LEU A 442 27.76 -18.66 -6.85
N LEU A 443 28.80 -18.61 -6.02
CA LEU A 443 29.85 -17.60 -6.12
C LEU A 443 31.09 -18.14 -6.81
N GLU A 444 31.62 -17.36 -7.75
CA GLU A 444 32.91 -17.60 -8.37
C GLU A 444 34.00 -16.82 -7.62
N LYS A 445 34.82 -17.55 -6.84
CA LYS A 445 35.82 -16.96 -5.93
C LYS A 445 36.82 -16.05 -6.65
N ASN A 446 37.18 -16.37 -7.89
CA ASN A 446 38.20 -15.68 -8.68
C ASN A 446 37.63 -14.58 -9.60
N ARG A 447 36.33 -14.31 -9.55
CA ARG A 447 35.71 -13.27 -10.37
C ARG A 447 36.22 -11.90 -9.95
N LYS A 448 36.93 -11.22 -10.86
CA LYS A 448 37.52 -9.89 -10.63
C LYS A 448 36.51 -8.75 -10.78
N SER A 449 35.47 -8.93 -11.59
CA SER A 449 34.45 -7.91 -11.82
C SER A 449 33.10 -8.54 -12.19
N PRO A 450 31.97 -7.89 -11.84
CA PRO A 450 30.66 -8.29 -12.35
C PRO A 450 30.61 -8.17 -13.87
N ASN A 451 29.78 -8.99 -14.52
CA ASN A 451 29.60 -8.91 -15.97
C ASN A 451 28.76 -7.66 -16.33
N HIS A 452 29.29 -6.82 -17.22
CA HIS A 452 28.62 -5.60 -17.66
C HIS A 452 27.30 -5.88 -18.41
N ASP A 453 27.19 -7.03 -19.09
CA ASP A 453 25.97 -7.40 -19.83
C ASP A 453 24.75 -7.60 -18.93
N TRP A 454 24.95 -7.81 -17.63
CA TRP A 454 23.86 -7.89 -16.66
C TRP A 454 23.01 -6.63 -16.61
N LEU A 455 23.58 -5.46 -16.96
CA LEU A 455 22.82 -4.20 -17.05
C LEU A 455 21.64 -4.27 -18.04
N LYS A 456 21.63 -5.22 -18.98
CA LYS A 456 20.55 -5.42 -19.95
C LYS A 456 19.27 -5.95 -19.31
N PHE A 457 19.38 -6.77 -18.26
CA PHE A 457 18.23 -7.49 -17.70
C PHE A 457 17.96 -7.20 -16.22
N VAL A 458 18.98 -6.80 -15.45
CA VAL A 458 18.86 -6.39 -14.04
C VAL A 458 17.82 -5.28 -13.90
N LYS A 459 16.96 -5.38 -12.89
CA LYS A 459 15.85 -4.43 -12.70
C LYS A 459 16.19 -3.32 -11.74
N THR A 460 16.74 -3.67 -10.58
CA THR A 460 16.95 -2.78 -9.43
C THR A 460 18.08 -1.77 -9.68
N ARG A 461 17.89 -0.53 -9.23
CA ARG A 461 18.90 0.51 -9.34
C ARG A 461 20.17 0.17 -8.55
N LYS A 462 20.03 -0.36 -7.33
CA LYS A 462 21.15 -0.82 -6.50
C LYS A 462 22.10 -1.75 -7.28
N ALA A 463 21.56 -2.77 -7.95
CA ALA A 463 22.38 -3.68 -8.75
C ALA A 463 23.02 -2.96 -9.96
N LYS A 464 22.25 -2.15 -10.70
CA LYS A 464 22.77 -1.37 -11.85
C LYS A 464 23.92 -0.45 -11.44
N ASP A 465 23.78 0.28 -10.35
CA ASP A 465 24.76 1.26 -9.90
C ASP A 465 26.02 0.58 -9.37
N ARG A 466 25.90 -0.53 -8.64
CA ARG A 466 27.05 -1.32 -8.20
C ARG A 466 27.80 -1.95 -9.37
N ILE A 467 27.11 -2.48 -10.37
CA ILE A 467 27.72 -3.01 -11.60
C ILE A 467 28.46 -1.90 -12.36
N ARG A 468 27.83 -0.73 -12.55
CA ARG A 468 28.44 0.44 -13.21
C ARG A 468 29.67 0.94 -12.45
N GLN A 469 29.57 1.08 -11.13
CA GLN A 469 30.66 1.54 -10.27
C GLN A 469 31.88 0.62 -10.35
N TYR A 470 31.66 -0.69 -10.27
CA TYR A 470 32.75 -1.68 -10.39
C TYR A 470 33.35 -1.73 -11.79
N SER A 471 32.53 -1.67 -12.85
CA SER A 471 33.02 -1.62 -14.24
C SER A 471 33.90 -0.39 -14.49
N ARG A 472 33.49 0.80 -14.00
CA ARG A 472 34.28 2.03 -14.10
C ARG A 472 35.61 1.91 -13.34
N ARG A 473 35.59 1.43 -12.08
CA ARG A 473 36.81 1.21 -11.28
C ARG A 473 37.76 0.21 -11.95
N PHE A 474 37.25 -0.88 -12.51
CA PHE A 474 38.06 -1.89 -13.18
C PHE A 474 38.71 -1.35 -14.46
N ARG A 475 37.98 -0.60 -15.29
CA ARG A 475 38.54 0.08 -16.48
C ARG A 475 39.62 1.08 -16.11
N LEU A 476 39.40 1.92 -15.10
CA LEU A 476 40.40 2.88 -14.61
C LEU A 476 41.64 2.17 -14.05
N GLY A 477 41.48 1.04 -13.36
CA GLY A 477 42.58 0.21 -12.88
C GLY A 477 43.39 -0.45 -14.00
N GLN A 478 42.76 -0.91 -15.07
CA GLN A 478 43.47 -1.43 -16.25
C GLN A 478 44.25 -0.33 -16.99
N ILE A 479 43.68 0.86 -17.12
CA ILE A 479 44.36 2.01 -17.75
C ILE A 479 45.59 2.43 -16.92
N LYS A 480 45.47 2.47 -15.58
CA LYS A 480 46.61 2.74 -14.67
C LYS A 480 47.73 1.70 -14.77
N ASN A 481 47.40 0.43 -15.04
CA ASN A 481 48.40 -0.62 -15.24
C ASN A 481 49.10 -0.54 -16.61
N ILE A 482 48.50 0.13 -17.60
CA ILE A 482 49.06 0.31 -18.95
C ILE A 482 49.87 1.62 -19.04
N ILE A 483 49.52 2.64 -18.25
CA ILE A 483 50.20 3.95 -18.24
C ILE A 483 50.69 4.27 -16.82
N PRO A 484 51.96 3.97 -16.49
CA PRO A 484 52.55 4.35 -15.20
C PRO A 484 52.59 5.90 -15.09
N GLY A 485 51.74 6.49 -14.26
CA GLY A 485 51.70 7.95 -14.02
C GLY A 485 50.34 8.63 -14.09
N PHE A 486 49.25 7.90 -14.41
CA PHE A 486 47.90 8.49 -14.48
C PHE A 486 47.38 8.86 -13.08
N LYS A 487 47.44 10.15 -12.72
CA LYS A 487 46.81 10.71 -11.50
C LYS A 487 45.40 11.22 -11.82
N ASP A 488 44.47 10.95 -10.90
CA ASP A 488 43.09 11.41 -11.00
C ASP A 488 43.06 12.93 -10.71
N ASN A 489 42.49 13.72 -11.62
CA ASN A 489 41.98 15.07 -11.33
C ASN A 489 40.48 14.99 -11.11
#